data_AF-A0A7X3T851-F1
#
_entry.id   AF-A0A7X3T851-F1
#
_cell.length_a   1.000
_cell.length_b   1.000
_cell.length_c   1.000
_cell.angle_alpha   90.00
_cell.angle_beta   90.00
_cell.angle_gamma   90.00
#
_symmetry.space_group_name_H-M   'P 1'
#
loop_
_entity.id
_entity.type
_entity.pdbx_description
1 polymer ?
#
loop_
_entity_poly.entity_id
_entity_poly.type
_entity_poly.pdbx_seq_one_letter_code
_entity_poly.pdbx_strand_id
1 'polypeptide(L)' 'MLNIKPKYLVNDKGRKTAVVLSMKEYRLLIEHLEDLEDILEMDAAVKTETESRPYQDIRAELKKDGKL' A
#
# COMPACT_ATOMS: atom_id res chain seq x y z
N MET A 1 3.14 -12.07 -6.64
CA MET A 1 1.70 -12.41 -6.64
C MET A 1 1.28 -12.74 -5.23
N LEU A 2 0.19 -12.13 -4.76
CA LEU A 2 -0.39 -12.43 -3.46
C LEU A 2 -0.80 -13.91 -3.41
N ASN A 3 -0.22 -14.68 -2.51
CA ASN A 3 -0.56 -16.10 -2.33
C ASN A 3 -1.33 -16.29 -1.02
N ILE A 4 -2.65 -16.21 -1.10
CA ILE A 4 -3.57 -16.36 0.03
C ILE A 4 -4.45 -17.59 -0.15
N LYS A 5 -4.80 -18.27 0.95
CA LYS A 5 -5.70 -19.43 1.00
C LYS A 5 -6.97 -19.09 1.79
N PRO A 6 -7.87 -18.26 1.21
CA PRO A 6 -9.06 -17.80 1.90
C PRO A 6 -10.03 -18.94 2.22
N LYS A 7 -10.59 -18.92 3.44
CA LYS A 7 -11.74 -19.74 3.80
C LYS A 7 -13.00 -18.88 3.76
N TYR A 8 -14.13 -19.42 3.34
CA TYR A 8 -15.35 -18.65 3.19
C TYR A 8 -16.44 -19.10 4.15
N LEU A 9 -17.18 -18.15 4.72
CA LEU A 9 -18.46 -18.41 5.33
C LEU A 9 -19.53 -18.33 4.24
N VAL A 10 -20.40 -19.33 4.21
CA VAL A 10 -21.50 -19.45 3.25
C VAL A 10 -22.82 -19.44 4.01
N ASN A 11 -23.80 -18.71 3.50
CA ASN A 11 -25.16 -18.74 4.03
C ASN A 11 -25.94 -19.96 3.54
N ASP A 12 -27.17 -20.13 4.04
CA ASP A 12 -28.06 -21.26 3.72
C ASP A 12 -28.40 -21.37 2.22
N LYS A 13 -28.21 -20.29 1.45
CA LYS A 13 -28.38 -20.26 -0.01
C LYS A 13 -27.08 -20.59 -0.78
N GLY A 14 -26.03 -21.02 -0.08
CA GLY A 14 -24.71 -21.33 -0.63
C GLY A 14 -23.90 -20.11 -1.05
N ARG A 15 -24.32 -18.88 -0.70
CA ARG A 15 -23.63 -17.66 -1.11
C ARG A 15 -22.56 -17.30 -0.08
N LYS A 16 -21.35 -17.00 -0.55
CA LYS A 16 -20.22 -16.55 0.28
C LYS A 16 -20.55 -15.17 0.86
N THR A 17 -20.51 -15.04 2.19
CA THR A 17 -20.87 -13.80 2.90
C THR A 17 -19.67 -13.16 3.60
N ALA A 18 -18.67 -13.95 3.99
CA ALA A 18 -17.45 -13.47 4.60
C ALA A 18 -16.27 -14.35 4.22
N VAL A 19 -15.06 -13.82 4.43
CA VAL A 19 -13.79 -14.52 4.28
C VAL A 19 -13.05 -14.54 5.61
N VAL A 20 -12.44 -15.68 5.92
CA VAL A 20 -11.52 -15.85 7.04
C VAL A 20 -10.13 -16.01 6.46
N LEU A 21 -9.26 -15.11 6.86
CA LEU A 21 -7.83 -15.13 6.56
C LEU A 21 -7.06 -15.40 7.85
N SER A 22 -5.93 -16.09 7.76
CA SER A 22 -4.96 -16.04 8.85
C SER A 22 -4.43 -14.62 9.01
N MET A 23 -3.94 -14.27 10.20
CA MET A 23 -3.32 -12.96 10.43
C MET A 23 -2.14 -12.69 9.48
N LYS A 24 -1.42 -13.74 9.07
CA LYS A 24 -0.34 -13.63 8.09
C LYS A 24 -0.86 -13.21 6.72
N GLU A 25 -1.92 -13.86 6.24
CA GLU A 25 -2.53 -13.55 4.94
C GLU A 25 -3.19 -12.18 4.94
N TYR A 26 -3.84 -11.79 6.05
CA TYR A 26 -4.39 -10.45 6.20
C TYR A 26 -3.32 -9.37 6.11
N ARG A 27 -2.21 -9.51 6.85
CA ARG A 27 -1.10 -8.55 6.77
C ARG A 27 -0.49 -8.46 5.38
N LEU A 28 -0.26 -9.61 4.74
CA LEU A 28 0.25 -9.64 3.36
C LEU A 28 -0.70 -8.92 2.39
N LEU A 29 -2.02 -9.09 2.57
CA LEU A 29 -3.03 -8.39 1.77
C LEU A 29 -2.96 -6.87 1.96
N ILE A 30 -2.79 -6.41 3.20
CA ILE A 30 -2.69 -4.97 3.50
C ILE A 30 -1.39 -4.39 2.93
N GLU A 31 -0.25 -5.03 3.17
CA GLU A 31 1.06 -4.59 2.63
C GLU A 31 1.02 -4.46 1.11
N HIS A 32 0.41 -5.44 0.42
CA HIS A 32 0.28 -5.36 -1.03
C HIS A 32 -0.69 -4.27 -1.52
N LEU A 33 -1.71 -3.93 -0.71
CA LEU A 33 -2.60 -2.81 -1.02
C LEU A 33 -1.85 -1.48 -0.89
N GLU A 34 -1.08 -1.31 0.17
CA GLU A 34 -0.23 -0.13 0.41
C GLU A 34 0.78 0.04 -0.73
N ASP A 35 1.45 -1.03 -1.16
CA ASP A 35 2.35 -0.99 -2.33
C ASP A 35 1.66 -0.46 -3.61
N LEU A 36 0.40 -0.86 -3.84
CA LEU A 36 -0.37 -0.43 -5.00
C LEU A 36 -0.81 1.03 -4.88
N GLU A 37 -1.18 1.47 -3.68
CA GLU A 37 -1.50 2.86 -3.39
C GLU A 37 -0.27 3.75 -3.61
N ASP A 38 0.89 3.38 -3.08
CA ASP A 38 2.16 4.09 -3.26
C ASP A 38 2.53 4.24 -4.75
N ILE A 39 2.33 3.18 -5.55
CA ILE A 39 2.56 3.22 -7.00
C ILE A 39 1.62 4.23 -7.67
N LEU A 40 0.33 4.23 -7.32
CA LEU A 40 -0.64 5.15 -7.88
C LEU A 40 -0.36 6.60 -7.47
N GLU A 41 0.01 6.83 -6.22
CA GLU A 41 0.39 8.15 -5.71
C GLU A 41 1.65 8.65 -6.41
N MET A 42 2.66 7.81 -6.61
CA MET A 42 3.86 8.18 -7.34
C MET A 42 3.55 8.51 -8.81
N ASP A 43 2.71 7.71 -9.48
CA ASP A 43 2.25 7.99 -10.84
C ASP A 43 1.49 9.32 -10.93
N ALA A 44 0.65 9.62 -9.94
CA ALA A 44 -0.10 10.86 -9.86
C ALA A 44 0.83 12.06 -9.62
N ALA A 45 1.80 11.94 -8.70
CA ALA A 45 2.82 12.93 -8.47
C ALA A 45 3.57 13.22 -9.76
N VAL A 46 4.19 12.22 -10.40
CA VAL A 46 4.95 12.39 -11.65
C VAL A 46 4.14 13.07 -12.76
N LYS A 47 2.83 12.80 -12.86
CA LYS A 47 1.95 13.43 -13.86
C LYS A 47 1.57 14.87 -13.53
N THR A 48 1.52 15.22 -12.25
CA THR A 48 1.05 16.53 -11.77
C THR A 48 2.18 17.46 -11.34
N GLU A 49 3.39 16.93 -11.16
CA GLU A 49 4.57 17.72 -10.81
C GLU A 49 4.84 18.79 -11.86
N THR A 50 4.86 20.04 -11.42
CA THR A 50 5.21 21.19 -12.26
C THR A 50 6.68 21.58 -12.10
N GLU A 51 7.34 21.14 -11.02
CA GLU A 51 8.70 21.50 -10.67
C GLU A 51 9.46 20.29 -10.10
N SER A 52 10.79 20.31 -10.23
CA SER A 52 11.64 19.30 -9.58
C SER A 52 12.74 19.99 -8.79
N ARG A 53 13.09 19.41 -7.64
CA ARG A 53 14.15 19.92 -6.76
C ARG A 53 15.27 18.88 -6.63
N PRO A 54 16.55 19.28 -6.62
CA PRO A 54 17.65 18.37 -6.38
C PRO A 54 17.54 17.68 -5.02
N TYR A 55 17.74 16.36 -4.98
CA TYR A 55 17.69 15.58 -3.75
C TYR A 55 18.64 16.08 -2.65
N GLN A 56 19.80 16.64 -3.02
CA GLN A 56 20.76 17.14 -2.05
C GLN A 56 20.22 18.32 -1.23
N ASP A 57 19.40 19.17 -1.84
CA ASP A 57 18.83 20.34 -1.17
C ASP A 57 17.80 19.90 -0.12
N ILE A 58 16.91 18.98 -0.50
CA ILE A 58 15.92 18.37 0.40
C ILE A 58 16.63 17.66 1.57
N ARG A 59 17.69 16.90 1.28
CA ARG A 59 18.44 16.18 2.31
C ARG A 59 19.14 17.13 3.29
N ALA A 60 19.68 18.26 2.81
CA ALA A 60 20.28 19.27 3.65
C ALA A 60 19.24 19.95 4.57
N GLU A 61 18.06 20.26 4.06
CA GLU A 61 16.92 20.79 4.82
C GLU A 61 16.49 19.82 5.93
N LEU A 62 16.28 18.54 5.61
CA LEU A 62 15.84 17.54 6.59
C LEU A 62 16.85 17.32 7.73
N LYS A 63 18.16 17.32 7.41
CA LYS A 63 19.22 17.25 8.44
C LYS A 63 19.23 18.47 9.35
N LYS A 64 19.03 19.66 8.78
CA LYS A 64 18.94 20.90 9.55
C LYS A 64 17.72 20.88 10.49
N ASP A 65 16.62 20.30 10.04
CA ASP A 65 15.38 20.11 10.81
C ASP A 65 15.45 18.97 11.84
N GLY A 66 16.51 18.16 11.85
CA GLY A 66 16.63 16.98 12.74
C GLY A 66 15.65 15.85 12.41
N LYS A 67 15.11 15.82 11.19
CA LYS A 67 14.19 14.78 10.68
C LYS A 67 14.93 13.65 9.96
N LEU A 68 16.26 13.74 9.90
CA LEU A 68 17.15 12.80 9.23
C LEU A 68 18.47 12.63 9.97
#